data_AF-A0A9P4XYE5-F1
#
_entry.id   AF-A0A9P4XYE5-F1
#
_cell.length_a   1.000
_cell.length_b   1.000
_cell.length_c   1.000
_cell.angle_alpha   90.00
_cell.angle_beta   90.00
_cell.angle_gamma   90.00
#
_symmetry.space_group_name_H-M   'P 1'
#
loop_
_entity.id
_entity.type
_entity.pdbx_description
1 polymer ?
#
loop_
_entity_poly.entity_id
_entity_poly.type
_entity_poly.pdbx_seq_one_letter_code
_entity_poly.pdbx_strand_id
1 'polypeptide(L)' 'MTRSNLSSTSSKLRNSCHSCAVSKVKCPKEKPTCSKCESRGIACQYFLARR' A
#
# COMPACT_ATOMS: atom_id res chain seq x y z
N MET A 1 -3.90 -3.41 -19.99
CA MET A 1 -4.66 -3.19 -18.74
C MET A 1 -4.65 -4.49 -17.92
N THR A 2 -4.38 -4.35 -16.62
CA THR A 2 -4.59 -5.31 -15.50
C THR A 2 -4.04 -6.74 -15.61
N ARG A 3 -3.01 -7.05 -14.81
CA ARG A 3 -2.85 -8.40 -14.23
C ARG A 3 -2.59 -8.31 -12.74
N SER A 4 -3.66 -8.56 -12.00
CA SER A 4 -3.69 -8.94 -10.59
C SER A 4 -2.65 -10.03 -10.30
N ASN A 5 -1.79 -9.80 -9.30
CA ASN A 5 -1.19 -10.91 -8.57
C ASN A 5 -1.79 -10.94 -7.17
N LEU A 6 -2.49 -12.02 -6.86
CA LEU A 6 -2.98 -12.41 -5.55
C LEU A 6 -1.93 -13.39 -5.01
N SER A 7 -1.22 -13.02 -3.96
CA SER A 7 -0.42 -13.99 -3.20
C SER A 7 -0.38 -13.56 -1.75
N SER A 8 -1.30 -14.19 -1.01
CA SER A 8 -1.21 -14.48 0.42
C SER A 8 0.11 -15.23 0.68
N THR A 9 0.61 -15.12 1.91
CA THR A 9 1.74 -15.88 2.50
C THR A 9 3.16 -15.52 2.05
N SER A 10 3.72 -14.42 2.59
CA SER A 10 5.11 -14.38 3.10
C SER A 10 5.42 -12.97 3.60
N SER A 11 5.85 -12.89 4.85
CA SER A 11 6.20 -11.71 5.64
C SER A 11 7.40 -10.94 5.09
N LYS A 12 7.34 -10.43 3.86
CA LYS A 12 8.27 -9.41 3.38
C LYS A 12 7.61 -8.06 3.61
N LEU A 13 8.08 -7.34 4.64
CA LEU A 13 7.59 -6.04 5.08
C LEU A 13 7.10 -5.22 3.88
N ARG A 14 5.78 -5.02 3.79
CA ARG A 14 5.16 -4.28 2.71
C ARG A 14 5.65 -2.83 2.82
N ASN A 15 6.66 -2.44 2.05
CA ASN A 15 7.12 -1.04 2.03
C ASN A 15 6.08 -0.09 1.39
N SER A 16 4.87 -0.56 1.08
CA SER A 16 3.77 0.20 0.51
C SER A 16 2.67 0.36 1.54
N CYS A 17 2.02 1.52 1.59
CA CYS A 17 0.86 1.73 2.46
C CYS A 17 -0.30 0.79 2.09
N HIS A 18 -1.25 0.61 3.01
CA HIS A 18 -2.42 -0.24 2.83
C HIS A 18 -3.21 0.11 1.58
N SER A 19 -3.46 1.41 1.36
CA SER A 19 -4.27 1.88 0.22
C SER A 19 -3.60 1.55 -1.12
N CYS A 20 -2.27 1.74 -1.23
CA CYS A 20 -1.52 1.32 -2.41
C CYS A 20 -1.41 -0.19 -2.52
N ALA A 21 -1.34 -0.89 -1.39
CA ALA A 21 -1.27 -2.34 -1.33
C ALA A 21 -2.56 -3.00 -1.85
N VAL A 22 -3.72 -2.53 -1.38
CA VAL A 22 -5.05 -2.96 -1.83
C VAL A 22 -5.25 -2.61 -3.29
N SER A 23 -4.85 -1.40 -3.71
CA SER A 23 -4.92 -0.97 -5.10
C SER A 23 -3.91 -1.66 -6.02
N LYS A 24 -2.97 -2.45 -5.46
CA LYS A 24 -1.86 -3.11 -6.17
C LYS A 24 -1.03 -2.14 -7.03
N VAL A 25 -0.79 -0.93 -6.53
CA VAL A 25 0.02 0.09 -7.20
C VAL A 25 1.35 0.30 -6.48
N LYS A 26 2.34 0.85 -7.19
CA LYS A 26 3.60 1.30 -6.60
C LYS A 26 3.32 2.46 -5.64
N CYS A 27 3.71 2.30 -4.37
CA CYS A 27 3.62 3.35 -3.38
C CYS A 27 4.85 4.26 -3.48
N PRO A 28 4.70 5.59 -3.52
CA PRO A 28 5.84 6.51 -3.53
C PRO A 28 6.56 6.57 -2.16
N LYS A 29 5.96 6.00 -1.10
CA LYS A 29 6.52 5.89 0.26
C LYS A 29 6.82 7.23 0.92
N GLU A 30 6.23 8.31 0.45
CA GLU A 30 6.25 9.61 1.10
C GLU A 30 5.52 9.54 2.44
N LYS A 31 6.03 10.29 3.42
CA LYS A 31 5.51 10.38 4.78
C LYS A 31 5.16 11.84 5.06
N PRO A 32 4.01 12.14 5.70
CA PRO A 32 3.10 11.22 6.41
C PRO A 32 2.13 10.45 5.51
N THR A 33 1.80 11.00 4.34
CA THR A 33 0.88 10.46 3.34
C THR A 33 1.60 10.26 2.02
N CYS A 34 1.26 9.19 1.30
CA CYS A 34 1.78 8.95 -0.04
C CYS A 34 1.13 9.93 -1.04
N SER A 35 1.85 10.49 -2.03
CA SER A 35 1.23 11.39 -3.03
C SER A 35 -0.05 10.81 -3.64
N LYS A 36 -0.08 9.50 -3.92
CA LYS A 36 -1.26 8.81 -4.48
C LYS A 36 -2.47 8.84 -3.53
N CYS A 37 -2.22 8.77 -2.23
CA CYS A 37 -3.21 8.77 -1.18
C CYS A 37 -3.73 10.19 -0.95
N GLU A 38 -2.82 11.15 -0.92
CA GLU A 38 -3.09 12.59 -0.79
C GLU A 38 -3.89 13.12 -1.97
N SER A 39 -3.48 12.86 -3.21
CA SER A 39 -4.24 13.27 -4.41
C SER A 39 -5.63 12.63 -4.46
N ARG A 40 -5.83 11.50 -3.80
CA ARG A 40 -7.15 10.85 -3.68
C ARG A 40 -7.93 11.27 -2.44
N GLY A 41 -7.32 12.04 -1.53
CA GLY A 41 -7.92 12.41 -0.25
C GLY A 41 -8.27 11.21 0.64
N ILE A 42 -7.55 10.08 0.50
CA ILE A 42 -7.83 8.86 1.28
C ILE A 42 -6.80 8.65 2.39
N ALA A 43 -7.22 7.93 3.43
CA ALA A 43 -6.34 7.56 4.54
C ALA A 43 -5.14 6.73 4.06
N CYS A 44 -3.92 7.19 4.33
CA CYS A 44 -2.68 6.45 4.07
C CYS A 44 -2.23 5.76 5.36
N GLN A 45 -2.66 4.51 5.56
CA GLN A 45 -2.27 3.74 6.75
C GLN A 45 -1.20 2.70 6.40
N TYR A 46 -0.12 2.68 7.17
CA TYR A 46 0.89 1.64 7.13
C TYR A 46 0.63 0.70 8.30
N PHE A 47 -0.20 -0.33 8.09
CA PHE A 47 -0.44 -1.33 9.14
C PHE A 47 0.84 -2.14 9.38
N LEU A 48 1.40 -2.01 10.57
CA LEU A 48 2.28 -3.03 11.11
C LEU A 48 1.38 -4.19 11.49
N ALA A 49 1.37 -5.26 10.70
CA ALA A 49 0.65 -6.47 11.07
C ALA A 49 1.29 -7.03 12.35
N ARG A 50 0.73 -6.66 13.51
CA ARG A 50 0.99 -7.34 14.77
C ARG A 50 0.16 -8.63 14.77
N ARG A 51 0.83 -9.77 14.71
CA ARG A 51 0.32 -11.06 15.17
C ARG A 51 1.05 -11.41 16.44
#